data_AF-T0YQ50-F1
#
_entry.id   AF-T0YQ50-F1
#
_cell.length_a   1.000
_cell.length_b   1.000
_cell.length_c   1.000
_cell.angle_alpha   90.00
_cell.angle_beta   90.00
_cell.angle_gamma   90.00
#
_symmetry.space_group_name_H-M   'P 1'
#
loop_
_entity.id
_entity.type
_entity.pdbx_description
1 polymer ?
#
loop_
_entity_poly.entity_id
_entity_poly.type
_entity_poly.pdbx_seq_one_letter_code
_entity_poly.pdbx_strand_id
1 'polypeptide(L)'
;MPAGVADIEFLAQYWALTWARQYAPVAVFSDTIRQLESVASANLVPQSTVDALSGAYRAYRACRHHLALEGGPERVAAELFTAERAAVGAIWRETFEGA
;
A
#
# COMPACT_ATOMS: atom_id res chain seq x y z
N MET A 1 6.96 8.85 10.48
CA MET A 1 5.71 8.09 10.69
C MET A 1 5.88 6.67 10.16
N PRO A 2 5.11 5.68 10.63
CA PRO A 2 5.10 4.36 10.01
C PRO A 2 4.67 4.49 8.55
N ALA A 3 5.33 3.72 7.67
CA ALA A 3 5.15 3.73 6.22
C ALA A 3 5.37 2.31 5.68
N GLY A 4 4.88 1.34 6.46
CA GLY A 4 5.07 -0.09 6.29
C GLY A 4 3.89 -0.77 5.61
N VAL A 5 3.86 -2.10 5.71
CA VAL A 5 2.81 -2.94 5.09
C VAL A 5 1.41 -2.56 5.56
N ALA A 6 1.24 -2.34 6.87
CA ALA A 6 -0.06 -1.98 7.45
C ALA A 6 -0.61 -0.65 6.92
N ASP A 7 0.25 0.34 6.69
CA ASP A 7 -0.16 1.65 6.16
C ASP A 7 -0.67 1.52 4.70
N ILE A 8 -0.03 0.67 3.90
CA ILE A 8 -0.48 0.37 2.53
C ILE A 8 -1.79 -0.41 2.52
N GLU A 9 -1.92 -1.41 3.41
CA GLU A 9 -3.16 -2.18 3.58
C GLU A 9 -4.32 -1.26 3.99
N PHE A 10 -4.06 -0.32 4.89
CA PHE A 10 -5.05 0.65 5.31
C PHE A 10 -5.47 1.59 4.19
N LEU A 11 -4.54 2.13 3.38
CA LEU A 11 -4.86 2.96 2.22
C LEU A 11 -5.75 2.21 1.21
N ALA A 12 -5.40 0.96 0.89
CA ALA A 12 -6.19 0.12 -0.02
C ALA A 12 -7.62 -0.11 0.51
N GLN A 13 -7.75 -0.47 1.79
CA GLN A 13 -9.05 -0.67 2.43
C GLN A 13 -9.86 0.63 2.53
N TYR A 14 -9.21 1.74 2.86
CA TYR A 14 -9.83 3.06 2.93
C TYR A 14 -10.44 3.47 1.59
N TRP A 15 -9.69 3.37 0.49
CA TRP A 15 -10.23 3.73 -0.83
C TRP A 15 -11.31 2.75 -1.29
N ALA A 16 -11.15 1.45 -1.05
CA ALA A 16 -12.19 0.47 -1.36
C ALA A 16 -13.50 0.82 -0.65
N LEU A 17 -13.46 1.13 0.66
CA LEU A 17 -14.65 1.51 1.43
C LEU A 17 -15.23 2.87 1.01
N THR A 18 -14.37 3.85 0.75
CA THR A 18 -14.76 5.19 0.29
C THR A 18 -15.58 5.12 -0.99
N TRP A 19 -15.20 4.24 -1.91
CA TRP A 19 -15.80 4.16 -3.25
C TRP A 19 -16.77 3.00 -3.47
N ALA A 20 -16.86 2.03 -2.55
CA ALA A 20 -17.66 0.81 -2.70
C ALA A 20 -19.11 1.07 -3.11
N ARG A 21 -19.73 2.15 -2.60
CA ARG A 21 -21.12 2.49 -2.94
C ARG A 21 -21.29 2.95 -4.38
N GLN A 22 -20.33 3.70 -4.91
CA GLN A 22 -20.41 4.31 -6.25
C GLN A 22 -19.79 3.41 -7.33
N TYR A 23 -18.75 2.65 -6.96
CA TYR A 23 -17.98 1.79 -7.84
C TYR A 23 -17.80 0.42 -7.18
N ALA A 24 -18.87 -0.39 -7.15
CA ALA A 24 -18.87 -1.73 -6.54
C ALA A 24 -17.67 -2.63 -6.91
N PRO A 25 -17.11 -2.59 -8.14
CA PRO A 25 -15.92 -3.37 -8.49
C PRO A 25 -14.69 -3.15 -7.59
N VAL A 26 -14.56 -1.97 -6.95
CA VAL A 26 -13.39 -1.68 -6.08
C VAL A 26 -13.39 -2.45 -4.76
N ALA A 27 -14.51 -3.10 -4.41
CA ALA A 27 -14.68 -3.87 -3.18
C ALA A 27 -14.79 -5.39 -3.44
N VAL A 28 -14.46 -5.85 -4.65
CA VAL A 28 -14.57 -7.29 -5.02
C VAL A 28 -13.45 -8.13 -4.42
N PHE A 29 -12.24 -7.58 -4.34
CA PHE A 29 -11.06 -8.33 -3.91
C PHE A 29 -10.72 -8.04 -2.45
N SER A 30 -10.18 -9.05 -1.78
CA SER A 30 -9.74 -8.97 -0.39
C SER A 30 -8.22 -8.79 -0.24
N ASP A 31 -7.43 -9.04 -1.28
CA ASP A 31 -5.99 -8.78 -1.27
C ASP A 31 -5.64 -7.36 -1.69
N THR A 32 -4.63 -6.81 -1.03
CA THR A 32 -4.19 -5.42 -1.13
C THR A 32 -3.86 -5.00 -2.56
N ILE A 33 -3.17 -5.85 -3.32
CA ILE A 33 -2.73 -5.49 -4.68
C ILE A 33 -3.93 -5.34 -5.61
N ARG A 34 -4.84 -6.33 -5.64
CA ARG A 34 -6.03 -6.20 -6.49
C ARG A 34 -6.98 -5.11 -6.02
N GLN A 35 -7.03 -4.80 -4.73
CA GLN A 35 -7.73 -3.61 -4.22
C GLN A 35 -7.13 -2.32 -4.78
N LEU A 36 -5.80 -2.14 -4.68
CA LEU A 36 -5.11 -0.97 -5.24
C LEU A 36 -5.29 -0.86 -6.76
N GLU A 37 -5.12 -1.96 -7.49
CA GLU A 37 -5.32 -2.00 -8.95
C GLU A 37 -6.76 -1.65 -9.35
N SER A 38 -7.75 -2.03 -8.54
CA SER A 38 -9.16 -1.73 -8.82
C SER A 38 -9.49 -0.24 -8.73
N VAL A 39 -8.91 0.48 -7.76
CA VAL A 39 -9.15 1.93 -7.60
C VAL A 39 -8.42 2.75 -8.67
N ALA A 40 -7.26 2.29 -9.16
CA ALA A 40 -6.61 2.88 -10.32
C ALA A 40 -7.38 2.60 -11.62
N SER A 41 -7.85 1.36 -11.82
CA SER A 41 -8.65 0.99 -13.01
C SER A 41 -9.96 1.78 -13.12
N ALA A 42 -10.52 2.18 -11.99
CA ALA A 42 -11.69 3.06 -11.93
C ALA A 42 -11.38 4.55 -12.09
N ASN A 43 -10.10 4.93 -12.31
CA ASN A 43 -9.61 6.31 -12.33
C ASN A 43 -9.91 7.12 -11.04
N LEU A 44 -10.01 6.45 -9.90
CA LEU A 44 -10.30 7.07 -8.60
C LEU A 44 -9.03 7.48 -7.84
N VAL A 45 -7.93 6.76 -8.11
CA VAL A 45 -6.59 7.03 -7.57
C VAL A 45 -5.62 7.03 -8.75
N PRO A 46 -4.65 7.97 -8.83
CA PRO A 46 -3.68 7.99 -9.91
C PRO A 46 -2.92 6.66 -10.03
N GLN A 47 -2.73 6.16 -11.24
CA GLN A 47 -1.98 4.92 -11.50
C GLN A 47 -0.57 4.98 -10.87
N SER A 48 0.11 6.12 -10.96
CA SER A 48 1.44 6.31 -10.36
C SER A 48 1.47 6.13 -8.84
N THR A 49 0.39 6.52 -8.15
CA THR A 49 0.23 6.31 -6.70
C THR A 49 0.08 4.83 -6.39
N VAL A 50 -0.76 4.13 -7.15
CA VAL A 50 -0.97 2.68 -7.02
C VAL A 50 0.30 1.89 -7.35
N ASP A 51 1.07 2.31 -8.35
CA ASP A 51 2.35 1.69 -8.71
C ASP A 51 3.38 1.82 -7.58
N ALA A 52 3.49 3.02 -6.98
CA ALA A 52 4.38 3.27 -5.86
C ALA A 52 4.03 2.40 -4.63
N LEU A 53 2.74 2.33 -4.27
CA LEU A 53 2.26 1.51 -3.16
C LEU A 53 2.43 0.02 -3.43
N SER A 54 2.12 -0.44 -4.64
CA SER A 54 2.25 -1.85 -5.03
C SER A 54 3.70 -2.30 -5.06
N GLY A 55 4.60 -1.44 -5.54
CA GLY A 55 6.05 -1.65 -5.50
C GLY A 55 6.57 -1.79 -4.07
N ALA A 56 6.24 -0.83 -3.20
CA ALA A 56 6.61 -0.86 -1.79
C ALA A 56 6.07 -2.12 -1.08
N TYR A 57 4.80 -2.47 -1.30
CA TYR A 57 4.19 -3.67 -0.72
C TYR A 57 4.92 -4.95 -1.11
N ARG A 58 5.23 -5.11 -2.41
CA ARG A 58 5.98 -6.26 -2.92
C ARG A 58 7.39 -6.31 -2.33
N ALA A 59 8.09 -5.19 -2.25
CA ALA A 59 9.42 -5.10 -1.64
C ALA A 59 9.40 -5.52 -0.16
N TYR A 60 8.46 -4.99 0.63
CA TYR A 60 8.32 -5.34 2.05
C TYR A 60 7.98 -6.82 2.26
N ARG A 61 7.07 -7.35 1.44
CA ARG A 61 6.66 -8.77 1.52
C ARG A 61 7.80 -9.70 1.11
N ALA A 62 8.58 -9.35 0.09
CA ALA A 62 9.73 -10.12 -0.35
C ALA A 62 10.81 -10.19 0.74
N CYS A 63 11.16 -9.05 1.34
CA CYS A 63 12.12 -9.00 2.45
C CYS A 63 11.63 -9.82 3.65
N ARG A 64 10.37 -9.67 4.05
CA ARG A 64 9.79 -10.46 5.15
C ARG A 64 9.81 -11.96 4.84
N HIS A 65 9.50 -12.36 3.61
CA HIS A 65 9.52 -13.75 3.20
C HIS A 65 10.94 -14.33 3.26
N HIS A 66 11.93 -13.58 2.76
CA HIS A 66 13.34 -13.97 2.81
C HIS A 66 13.82 -14.18 4.25
N LEU A 67 13.54 -13.22 5.15
CA LEU A 67 13.92 -13.33 6.56
C LEU A 67 13.26 -14.52 7.26
N ALA A 68 11.99 -14.81 6.95
CA ALA A 68 11.30 -15.96 7.51
C ALA A 68 11.94 -17.29 7.12
N LEU A 69 12.51 -17.39 5.91
CA LEU A 69 13.24 -18.60 5.46
C LEU A 69 14.58 -18.76 6.19
N GLU A 70 15.22 -17.66 6.58
CA GLU A 70 16.51 -17.66 7.28
C GLU A 70 16.39 -17.71 8.81
N GLY A 71 15.17 -17.72 9.36
CA GLY A 71 14.93 -17.57 10.80
C GLY A 71 15.35 -16.20 11.34
N GLY A 72 15.42 -15.20 10.46
CA GLY A 72 15.81 -13.83 10.77
C GLY A 72 14.75 -13.04 11.55
N PRO A 73 15.06 -11.81 11.95
CA PRO A 73 14.16 -10.96 12.72
C PRO A 73 12.91 -10.55 11.91
N GLU A 74 11.79 -10.35 12.61
CA GLU A 74 10.52 -9.90 12.00
C GLU A 74 10.57 -8.42 11.52
N ARG A 75 11.52 -7.65 12.05
CA ARG A 75 11.70 -6.22 11.75
C ARG A 75 13.11 -5.96 11.27
N VAL A 76 13.23 -5.07 10.29
CA VAL A 76 14.51 -4.60 9.75
C VAL A 76 14.68 -3.10 9.94
N ALA A 77 15.92 -2.65 9.77
CA ALA A 77 16.30 -1.25 9.74
C ALA A 77 15.45 -0.48 8.71
N ALA A 78 14.94 0.68 9.10
CA ALA A 78 14.06 1.49 8.25
C ALA A 78 14.77 2.01 6.99
N GLU A 79 16.09 2.16 7.10
CA GLU A 79 17.00 2.71 6.11
C GLU A 79 17.05 1.85 4.85
N LEU A 80 16.78 0.54 4.96
CA LEU A 80 16.70 -0.39 3.83
C LEU A 80 15.63 -0.01 2.81
N PHE A 81 14.61 0.73 3.24
CA PHE A 81 13.45 1.10 2.43
C PHE A 81 13.19 2.61 2.43
N THR A 82 14.28 3.39 2.43
CA THR A 82 14.17 4.86 2.58
C THR A 82 13.27 5.48 1.51
N ALA A 83 13.39 5.05 0.25
CA ALA A 83 12.60 5.57 -0.87
C ALA A 83 11.13 5.16 -0.79
N GLU A 84 10.86 3.88 -0.52
CA GLU A 84 9.51 3.32 -0.40
C GLU A 84 8.76 3.96 0.77
N ARG A 85 9.43 4.11 1.92
CA ARG A 85 8.85 4.76 3.09
C ARG A 85 8.56 6.24 2.85
N ALA A 86 9.43 6.94 2.13
CA ALA A 86 9.19 8.33 1.77
C ALA A 86 7.95 8.45 0.86
N ALA A 87 7.82 7.56 -0.13
CA ALA A 87 6.66 7.54 -1.04
C ALA A 87 5.35 7.21 -0.30
N VAL A 88 5.32 6.12 0.47
CA VAL A 88 4.14 5.72 1.26
C VAL A 88 3.74 6.84 2.24
N GLY A 89 4.72 7.45 2.92
CA GLY A 89 4.46 8.55 3.84
C GLY A 89 3.95 9.82 3.15
N ALA A 90 4.40 10.12 1.91
CA ALA A 90 3.85 11.22 1.13
C ALA A 90 2.39 10.98 0.75
N ILE A 91 2.09 9.78 0.22
CA ILE A 91 0.75 9.38 -0.21
C ILE A 91 -0.23 9.37 0.98
N TRP A 92 0.22 8.89 2.14
CA TRP A 92 -0.56 8.92 3.38
C TRP A 92 -1.00 10.34 3.74
N ARG A 93 -0.05 11.28 3.78
CA ARG A 93 -0.35 12.68 4.10
C ARG A 93 -1.25 13.33 3.06
N GLU A 94 -1.00 13.07 1.78
CA GLU A 94 -1.87 13.57 0.71
C GLU A 94 -3.32 13.05 0.87
N THR A 95 -3.49 11.81 1.30
CA THR A 95 -4.81 11.19 1.45
C THR A 95 -5.58 11.68 2.68
N PHE A 96 -4.89 11.89 3.81
CA PHE A 96 -5.57 12.14 5.11
C PHE A 96 -5.31 13.52 5.72
N GLU A 97 -4.20 14.17 5.36
CA GLU A 97 -3.81 15.49 5.88
C GLU A 97 -4.01 16.60 4.83
N GLY A 98 -4.28 16.23 3.58
CA GLY A 98 -4.66 17.14 2.51
C GLY A 98 -6.16 17.45 2.53
N ALA A 99 -6.56 18.49 3.27
CA ALA A 99 -7.78 19.27 3.06
C ALA A 99 -7.59 20.71 3.57
#